data_AF-A0A9Q1C564-F1
#
_entry.id   AF-A0A9Q1C564-F1
#
_cell.length_a   1.000
_cell.length_b   1.000
_cell.length_c   1.000
_cell.angle_alpha   90.00
_cell.angle_beta   90.00
_cell.angle_gamma   90.00
#
_symmetry.space_group_name_H-M   'P 1'
#
loop_
_entity.id
_entity.type
_entity.pdbx_description
1 polymer ?
#
loop_
_entity_poly.entity_id
_entity_poly.type
_entity_poly.pdbx_seq_one_letter_code
_entity_poly.pdbx_strand_id
1 'polypeptide(L)'
;MEHMMYMFFHCSKTATVLFKGWQVDTAGAWVGTCLAIFIMAMLYEGLKVLRETLLRRSIVNVRYQSTELSKDSKTVLTETHGAGEPRLWSWGHVLQTFLHMIQVTVSYFLMLIFMTYNVYLCIPVVVGAGFGYFAFGWKRSIVVDVNEHCH
;
A
#
# COMPACT_ATOMS: atom_id res chain seq x y z
N MET A 1 11.51 -12.48 -35.16
CA MET A 1 12.07 -11.78 -34.00
C MET A 1 11.91 -12.70 -32.82
N GLU A 2 12.96 -13.47 -32.52
CA GLU A 2 12.96 -14.42 -31.41
C GLU A 2 12.81 -13.65 -30.10
N HIS A 3 11.72 -13.89 -29.39
CA HIS A 3 11.63 -13.51 -27.99
C HIS A 3 12.53 -14.47 -27.20
N MET A 4 13.83 -14.14 -27.11
CA MET A 4 14.72 -14.83 -26.17
C MET A 4 14.17 -14.62 -24.76
N MET A 5 13.60 -15.68 -24.18
CA MET A 5 13.21 -15.67 -22.77
C MET A 5 14.45 -15.89 -21.92
N TYR A 6 15.06 -14.78 -21.51
CA TYR A 6 16.14 -14.78 -20.55
C TYR A 6 15.57 -15.13 -19.16
N MET A 7 15.98 -16.26 -18.60
CA MET A 7 15.71 -16.64 -17.20
C MET A 7 16.87 -16.26 -16.28
N PHE A 8 17.58 -15.19 -16.62
CA PHE A 8 18.68 -14.64 -15.83
C PHE A 8 18.71 -13.12 -15.97
N PHE A 9 19.24 -12.46 -14.94
CA PHE A 9 19.37 -11.00 -14.93
C PHE A 9 20.26 -10.52 -16.09
N HIS A 10 19.72 -9.63 -16.92
CA HIS A 10 20.43 -9.09 -18.06
C HIS A 10 20.42 -7.57 -18.06
N CYS A 11 21.47 -6.98 -18.63
CA CYS A 11 21.65 -5.53 -18.73
C CYS A 11 21.37 -5.06 -20.17
N SER A 12 20.11 -5.13 -20.61
CA SER A 12 19.71 -4.61 -21.93
C SER A 12 19.39 -3.11 -21.89
N LYS A 13 19.88 -2.37 -22.89
CA LYS A 13 19.63 -0.92 -23.09
C LYS A 13 18.34 -0.63 -23.86
N THR A 14 17.63 -1.67 -24.30
CA THR A 14 16.28 -1.57 -24.90
C THR A 14 15.36 -2.51 -24.13
N ALA A 15 14.24 -1.98 -23.65
CA ALA A 15 13.26 -2.72 -22.87
C ALA A 15 11.84 -2.21 -23.08
N THR A 16 10.90 -3.16 -23.11
CA THR A 16 9.46 -2.89 -23.13
C THR A 16 8.90 -3.22 -21.74
N VAL A 17 8.41 -2.21 -21.03
CA VAL A 17 8.21 -2.31 -19.57
C VAL A 17 6.87 -2.95 -19.20
N LEU A 18 5.77 -2.59 -19.88
CA LEU A 18 4.42 -3.00 -19.47
C LEU A 18 3.42 -3.08 -20.62
N PHE A 19 3.51 -2.14 -21.58
CA PHE A 19 2.72 -2.13 -22.80
C PHE A 19 3.65 -2.05 -24.01
N LYS A 20 3.24 -2.58 -25.16
CA LYS A 20 4.00 -2.46 -26.43
C LYS A 20 4.35 -1.00 -26.78
N GLY A 21 3.60 -0.02 -26.27
CA GLY A 21 3.85 1.40 -26.46
C GLY A 21 4.84 2.04 -25.48
N TRP A 22 5.22 1.35 -24.39
CA TRP A 22 6.25 1.83 -23.46
C TRP A 22 7.59 1.22 -23.84
N GLN A 23 8.16 1.70 -24.95
CA GLN A 23 9.51 1.36 -25.39
C GLN A 23 10.47 2.47 -25.00
N VAL A 24 11.63 2.07 -24.48
CA VAL A 24 12.62 2.97 -23.91
C VAL A 24 13.91 2.87 -24.70
N ASP A 25 14.10 3.80 -25.65
CA ASP A 25 15.28 3.83 -26.53
C ASP A 25 16.22 5.01 -26.23
N THR A 26 15.71 6.08 -25.60
CA THR A 26 16.46 7.29 -25.29
C THR A 26 16.92 7.32 -23.82
N ALA A 27 18.11 7.87 -23.54
CA ALA A 27 18.64 8.01 -22.18
C ALA A 27 17.68 8.75 -21.23
N GLY A 28 17.00 9.80 -21.70
CA GLY A 28 15.97 10.50 -20.92
C GLY A 28 14.75 9.64 -20.60
N ALA A 29 14.35 8.77 -21.53
CA ALA A 29 13.23 7.85 -21.31
C ALA A 29 13.59 6.76 -20.28
N TRP A 30 14.85 6.33 -20.23
CA TRP A 30 15.35 5.42 -19.19
C TRP A 30 15.26 6.05 -17.81
N VAL A 31 15.75 7.27 -17.65
CA VAL A 31 15.67 7.98 -16.37
C VAL A 31 14.21 8.19 -15.95
N GLY A 32 13.34 8.63 -16.88
CA GLY A 32 11.92 8.80 -16.61
C GLY A 32 11.22 7.50 -16.19
N THR A 33 11.55 6.40 -16.85
CA THR A 33 11.02 5.07 -16.52
C THR A 33 11.49 4.60 -15.14
N CYS A 34 12.79 4.70 -14.85
CA CYS A 34 13.33 4.34 -13.54
C CYS A 34 12.69 5.17 -12.42
N LEU A 35 12.51 6.48 -12.64
CA LEU A 35 11.85 7.36 -11.68
C LEU A 35 10.38 6.98 -11.47
N ALA A 36 9.65 6.68 -12.55
CA ALA A 36 8.25 6.24 -12.45
C ALA A 36 8.11 4.94 -11.66
N ILE A 37 8.98 3.95 -11.93
CA ILE A 37 9.00 2.67 -11.21
C ILE A 37 9.36 2.86 -9.74
N PHE A 38 10.36 3.69 -9.44
CA PHE A 38 10.75 4.03 -8.08
C PHE A 38 9.58 4.64 -7.30
N ILE A 39 8.88 5.62 -7.88
CA ILE A 39 7.70 6.25 -7.27
C ILE A 39 6.58 5.22 -7.08
N MET A 40 6.33 4.37 -8.08
CA MET A 40 5.32 3.31 -8.01
C MET A 40 5.61 2.30 -6.87
N ALA A 41 6.87 1.89 -6.70
CA ALA A 41 7.31 1.01 -5.62
C ALA A 41 7.19 1.68 -4.24
N MET A 42 7.55 2.96 -4.14
CA MET A 42 7.38 3.73 -2.91
C MET A 42 5.89 3.88 -2.53
N LEU A 43 5.03 4.18 -3.51
CA LEU A 43 3.59 4.29 -3.32
C LEU A 43 2.96 2.95 -2.90
N TYR A 44 3.44 1.82 -3.43
CA TYR A 44 2.97 0.50 -3.01
C TYR A 44 3.18 0.27 -1.50
N GLU A 45 4.38 0.56 -0.98
CA GLU A 45 4.64 0.44 0.45
C GLU A 45 3.85 1.47 1.27
N GLY A 46 3.69 2.70 0.76
CA GLY A 46 2.84 3.71 1.40
C GLY A 46 1.38 3.29 1.52
N LEU A 47 0.80 2.75 0.45
CA LEU A 47 -0.57 2.22 0.44
C LEU A 47 -0.72 1.03 1.38
N LYS A 48 0.28 0.14 1.46
CA LYS A 48 0.29 -0.98 2.40
C LYS A 48 0.20 -0.47 3.86
N VAL A 49 1.04 0.50 4.22
CA VAL A 49 1.07 1.07 5.59
C VAL A 49 -0.21 1.85 5.90
N LEU A 50 -0.73 2.62 4.94
CA LEU A 50 -2.00 3.35 5.10
C LEU A 50 -3.16 2.38 5.36
N ARG A 51 -3.25 1.30 4.58
CA ARG A 51 -4.29 0.28 4.75
C ARG A 51 -4.21 -0.37 6.14
N GLU A 52 -3.01 -0.74 6.58
CA GLU A 52 -2.81 -1.32 7.92
C GLU A 52 -3.24 -0.32 9.02
N THR A 53 -2.92 0.96 8.84
CA THR A 53 -3.30 2.01 9.80
C THR A 53 -4.81 2.22 9.85
N LEU A 54 -5.49 2.21 8.70
CA LEU A 54 -6.95 2.31 8.62
C LEU A 54 -7.65 1.10 9.26
N LEU A 55 -7.13 -0.11 9.01
CA LEU A 55 -7.60 -1.34 9.66
C LEU A 55 -7.44 -1.30 11.18
N ARG A 56 -6.28 -0.84 11.68
CA ARG A 56 -6.07 -0.68 13.12
C ARG A 56 -7.04 0.35 13.72
N ARG A 57 -7.26 1.48 13.04
CA ARG A 57 -8.22 2.51 13.48
C ARG A 57 -9.66 1.99 13.52
N SER A 58 -10.10 1.22 12.51
CA SER A 58 -11.46 0.67 12.50
C SER A 58 -11.67 -0.32 13.65
N ILE A 59 -10.69 -1.20 13.92
CA ILE A 59 -10.73 -2.14 15.04
C ILE A 59 -10.75 -1.40 16.39
N VAL A 60 -9.92 -0.37 16.57
CA VAL A 60 -9.87 0.41 17.83
C VAL A 60 -11.15 1.22 18.05
N ASN A 61 -11.71 1.86 17.02
CA ASN A 61 -12.98 2.59 17.15
C ASN A 61 -14.13 1.67 17.60
N VAL A 62 -14.19 0.44 17.06
CA VAL A 62 -15.19 -0.56 17.49
C VAL A 62 -14.98 -0.98 18.96
N ARG A 63 -13.71 -1.06 19.41
CA ARG A 63 -13.38 -1.38 20.81
C ARG A 63 -13.79 -0.25 21.77
N TYR A 64 -13.59 1.01 21.38
CA TYR A 64 -13.95 2.17 22.22
C TYR A 64 -15.48 2.28 22.40
N GLN A 65 -16.22 2.04 21.32
CA GLN A 65 -17.69 2.05 21.34
C GLN A 65 -18.26 0.96 22.28
N SER A 66 -17.60 -0.19 22.39
CA SER A 66 -18.05 -1.28 23.28
C SER A 66 -17.72 -1.05 24.76
N THR A 67 -16.68 -0.26 25.09
CA THR A 67 -16.34 0.09 26.48
C THR A 67 -17.20 1.23 27.06
N GLU A 68 -17.56 2.24 26.26
CA GLU A 68 -18.45 3.33 26.69
C GLU A 68 -19.87 2.82 27.01
N LEU A 69 -20.37 1.84 26.22
CA LEU A 69 -21.66 1.19 26.49
C LEU A 69 -21.67 0.28 27.74
N SER A 70 -20.49 -0.09 28.28
CA SER A 70 -20.40 -0.96 29.46
C SER A 70 -20.40 -0.18 30.79
N LYS A 71 -20.24 1.14 30.77
CA LYS A 71 -20.14 1.95 32.00
C LYS A 71 -21.50 2.41 32.55
N ASP A 72 -22.59 2.21 31.80
CA ASP A 72 -23.93 2.70 32.16
C ASP A 72 -24.89 1.60 32.67
N SER A 73 -24.46 0.35 32.83
CA SER A 73 -25.36 -0.76 33.23
C SER A 73 -24.99 -1.37 34.58
N LYS A 74 -25.35 -0.66 35.66
CA LYS A 74 -25.94 -1.33 36.83
C LYS A 74 -27.42 -1.54 36.51
N THR A 75 -27.79 -2.76 36.06
CA THR A 75 -29.08 -3.48 36.25
C THR A 75 -29.45 -4.33 35.03
N VAL A 76 -29.33 -5.66 35.21
CA VAL A 76 -30.34 -6.69 34.94
C VAL A 76 -31.21 -6.56 33.66
N LEU A 77 -30.96 -7.48 32.72
CA LEU A 77 -31.88 -8.15 31.79
C LEU A 77 -32.78 -7.30 30.87
N THR A 78 -32.67 -7.58 29.57
CA THR A 78 -33.72 -7.67 28.53
C THR A 78 -33.28 -6.97 27.24
N GLU A 79 -33.06 -7.80 26.22
CA GLU A 79 -33.08 -7.49 24.79
C GLU A 79 -34.09 -6.38 24.45
N THR A 80 -33.66 -5.32 23.75
CA THR A 80 -34.16 -4.89 22.42
C THR A 80 -33.94 -3.39 22.17
N HIS A 81 -33.34 -3.12 21.00
CA HIS A 81 -33.52 -1.94 20.15
C HIS A 81 -32.86 -0.64 20.58
N GLY A 82 -31.56 -0.57 20.33
CA GLY A 82 -30.80 0.68 20.23
C GLY A 82 -29.37 0.45 19.76
N ALA A 83 -29.09 -0.69 19.13
CA ALA A 83 -27.80 -0.91 18.49
C ALA A 83 -27.74 0.00 17.27
N GLY A 84 -27.18 1.20 17.46
CA GLY A 84 -26.80 2.09 16.37
C GLY A 84 -26.10 1.22 15.33
N GLU A 85 -26.75 1.07 14.18
CA GLU A 85 -26.42 0.04 13.21
C GLU A 85 -24.90 0.03 12.99
N PRO A 86 -24.23 -1.14 13.03
CA PRO A 86 -22.91 -1.22 12.45
C PRO A 86 -23.11 -0.78 11.01
N ARG A 87 -22.69 0.44 10.67
CA ARG A 87 -22.70 0.95 9.30
C ARG A 87 -21.72 0.08 8.51
N LEU A 88 -22.20 -1.09 8.09
CA LEU A 88 -21.51 -1.99 7.18
C LEU A 88 -21.25 -1.25 5.85
N TRP A 89 -22.18 -0.35 5.50
CA TRP A 89 -22.04 0.68 4.47
C TRP A 89 -21.39 1.96 5.00
N SER A 90 -20.34 1.83 5.81
CA SER A 90 -19.51 2.98 6.18
C SER A 90 -18.63 3.31 4.98
N TRP A 91 -18.57 4.61 4.64
CA TRP A 91 -17.60 5.14 3.68
C TRP A 91 -16.16 4.62 3.93
N GLY A 92 -15.83 4.30 5.18
CA GLY A 92 -14.56 3.67 5.55
C GLY A 92 -14.34 2.28 4.95
N HIS A 93 -15.37 1.42 4.87
CA HIS A 93 -15.25 0.10 4.25
C HIS A 93 -15.09 0.19 2.74
N VAL A 94 -15.84 1.08 2.07
CA VAL A 94 -15.72 1.32 0.62
C VAL A 94 -14.34 1.90 0.28
N LEU A 95 -13.87 2.86 1.06
CA LEU A 95 -12.53 3.43 0.86
C LEU A 95 -11.45 2.35 1.07
N GLN A 96 -11.58 1.50 2.10
CA GLN A 96 -10.64 0.41 2.35
C GLN A 96 -10.61 -0.63 1.22
N THR A 97 -11.75 -1.04 0.68
CA THR A 97 -11.80 -1.98 -0.46
C THR A 97 -11.24 -1.35 -1.72
N PHE A 98 -11.50 -0.07 -1.96
CA PHE A 98 -10.93 0.67 -3.08
C PHE A 98 -9.39 0.80 -2.98
N LEU A 99 -8.86 1.17 -1.81
CA LEU A 99 -7.41 1.18 -1.58
C LEU A 99 -6.79 -0.21 -1.77
N HIS A 100 -7.49 -1.27 -1.36
CA HIS A 100 -7.03 -2.65 -1.59
C HIS A 100 -6.96 -3.00 -3.08
N MET A 101 -7.97 -2.60 -3.86
CA MET A 101 -7.99 -2.81 -5.30
C MET A 101 -6.79 -2.14 -5.98
N ILE A 102 -6.53 -0.87 -5.66
CA ILE A 102 -5.34 -0.14 -6.16
C ILE A 102 -4.04 -0.83 -5.74
N GLN A 103 -3.93 -1.22 -4.46
CA GLN A 103 -2.74 -1.88 -3.92
C GLN A 103 -2.40 -3.17 -4.69
N VAL A 104 -3.42 -3.99 -4.97
CA VAL A 104 -3.25 -5.24 -5.72
C VAL A 104 -2.82 -4.96 -7.16
N THR A 105 -3.46 -4.01 -7.84
CA THR A 105 -3.07 -3.61 -9.20
C THR A 105 -1.60 -3.17 -9.27
N VAL A 106 -1.16 -2.32 -8.34
CA VAL A 106 0.23 -1.86 -8.29
C VAL A 106 1.20 -3.02 -8.00
N SER A 107 0.84 -3.97 -7.12
CA SER A 107 1.69 -5.15 -6.87
C SER A 107 1.90 -6.00 -8.11
N TYR A 108 0.87 -6.19 -8.92
CA TYR A 108 1.00 -6.95 -10.17
C TYR A 108 1.85 -6.21 -11.20
N PHE A 109 1.75 -4.88 -11.31
CA PHE A 109 2.65 -4.12 -12.18
C PHE A 109 4.11 -4.22 -11.73
N LEU A 110 4.40 -4.08 -10.45
CA LEU A 110 5.77 -4.24 -9.92
C LEU A 110 6.30 -5.66 -10.13
N MET A 111 5.44 -6.67 -9.96
CA MET A 111 5.80 -8.07 -10.23
C MET A 111 6.09 -8.29 -11.71
N LEU A 112 5.26 -7.76 -12.62
CA LEU A 112 5.50 -7.83 -14.07
C LEU A 112 6.83 -7.19 -14.45
N ILE A 113 7.15 -6.02 -13.88
CA ILE A 113 8.42 -5.32 -14.09
C ILE A 113 9.58 -6.19 -13.60
N PHE A 114 9.48 -6.79 -12.43
CA PHE A 114 10.55 -7.64 -11.89
C PHE A 114 10.78 -8.89 -12.75
N MET A 115 9.71 -9.45 -13.32
CA MET A 115 9.77 -10.58 -14.25
C MET A 115 10.38 -10.23 -15.62
N THR A 116 10.66 -8.95 -15.90
CA THR A 116 11.44 -8.59 -17.11
C THR A 116 12.92 -8.95 -17.01
N TYR A 117 13.40 -9.36 -15.82
CA TYR A 117 14.81 -9.70 -15.54
C TYR A 117 15.83 -8.61 -15.94
N ASN A 118 15.38 -7.38 -16.17
CA ASN A 118 16.27 -6.28 -16.51
C ASN A 118 16.77 -5.58 -15.23
N VAL A 119 18.07 -5.63 -15.00
CA VAL A 119 18.71 -5.07 -13.80
C VAL A 119 18.42 -3.57 -13.64
N TYR A 120 18.36 -2.81 -14.74
CA TYR A 120 18.07 -1.37 -14.70
C TYR A 120 16.67 -1.07 -14.18
N LEU A 121 15.71 -1.98 -14.37
CA LEU A 121 14.34 -1.84 -13.85
C LEU A 121 14.20 -2.44 -12.44
N CYS A 122 14.94 -3.51 -12.13
CA CYS A 122 14.93 -4.14 -10.82
C CYS A 122 15.50 -3.22 -9.72
N ILE A 123 16.58 -2.48 -9.99
CA ILE A 123 17.20 -1.60 -8.99
C ILE A 123 16.20 -0.54 -8.47
N PRO A 124 15.52 0.25 -9.32
CA PRO A 124 14.49 1.20 -8.88
C PRO A 124 13.35 0.57 -8.09
N VAL A 125 12.93 -0.65 -8.42
CA VAL A 125 11.90 -1.38 -7.65
C VAL A 125 12.38 -1.65 -6.23
N VAL A 126 13.58 -2.23 -6.08
CA VAL A 126 14.13 -2.59 -4.77
C VAL A 126 14.42 -1.33 -3.93
N VAL A 127 15.06 -0.33 -4.53
CA VAL A 127 15.41 0.92 -3.85
C VAL A 127 14.15 1.71 -3.49
N GLY A 128 13.15 1.75 -4.37
CA GLY A 128 11.86 2.40 -4.10
C GLY A 128 11.06 1.72 -3.00
N ALA A 129 11.03 0.39 -2.98
CA ALA A 129 10.40 -0.37 -1.90
C ALA A 129 11.12 -0.16 -0.57
N GLY A 130 12.45 -0.21 -0.56
CA GLY A 130 13.26 0.04 0.64
C GLY A 130 13.06 1.45 1.19
N PHE A 131 13.11 2.47 0.32
CA PHE A 131 12.87 3.86 0.71
C PHE A 131 11.43 4.08 1.18
N GLY A 132 10.44 3.49 0.50
CA GLY A 132 9.03 3.55 0.92
C GLY A 132 8.85 2.97 2.33
N TYR A 133 9.38 1.76 2.56
CA TYR A 133 9.34 1.15 3.89
C TYR A 133 9.97 2.04 4.97
N PHE A 134 11.14 2.61 4.69
CA PHE A 134 11.84 3.50 5.63
C PHE A 134 11.03 4.79 5.93
N ALA A 135 10.57 5.49 4.90
CA ALA A 135 9.86 6.76 5.06
C ALA A 135 8.52 6.60 5.79
N PHE A 136 7.74 5.55 5.48
CA PHE A 136 6.47 5.29 6.15
C PHE A 136 6.66 4.66 7.54
N GLY A 137 7.72 3.86 7.75
CA GLY A 137 8.13 3.39 9.07
C GLY A 137 8.47 4.53 10.02
N TRP A 138 9.26 5.50 9.55
CA TRP A 138 9.60 6.71 10.31
C TRP A 138 8.35 7.57 10.63
N LYS A 139 7.41 7.70 9.69
CA LYS A 139 6.15 8.41 9.99
C LYS A 139 5.33 7.72 11.09
N ARG A 140 5.36 6.40 11.20
CA ARG A 140 4.68 5.69 12.31
C ARG A 140 5.33 5.96 13.66
N SER A 141 6.66 6.00 13.75
CA SER A 141 7.36 6.29 15.01
C SER A 141 7.09 7.72 15.48
N ILE A 142 7.08 8.72 14.59
CA ILE A 142 6.74 10.10 14.96
C ILE A 142 5.31 10.22 15.51
N VAL A 143 4.32 9.57 14.87
CA VAL A 143 2.91 9.68 15.30
C VAL A 143 2.67 9.06 16.69
N VAL A 144 3.45 8.03 17.05
CA VAL A 144 3.36 7.41 18.37
C VAL A 144 3.95 8.32 19.45
N ASP A 145 5.09 8.95 19.18
CA ASP A 145 5.82 9.82 20.13
C ASP A 145 5.00 11.06 20.57
N VAL A 146 4.22 11.63 19.65
CA VAL A 146 3.33 12.77 19.97
C VAL A 146 2.19 12.38 20.92
N ASN A 147 1.75 11.12 20.89
CA ASN A 147 0.63 10.67 21.73
C ASN A 147 1.06 10.34 23.17
N GLU A 148 2.37 10.20 23.44
CA GLU A 148 2.90 9.92 24.79
C GLU A 148 3.21 11.18 25.60
N HIS A 149 3.41 12.34 24.96
CA HIS A 149 3.72 13.61 25.65
C HIS A 149 2.48 14.40 26.14
N CYS A 150 1.26 13.90 25.91
CA CYS A 150 0.01 14.48 26.40
C CYS A 150 -0.57 13.71 27.60
N HIS A 151 0.27 13.24 28.52
CA HIS A 151 -0.16 12.58 29.74
C HIS A 151 0.55 13.11 30.99
#